data_AF-A0A944A629-F1
#
_entry.id   AF-A0A944A629-F1
#
_cell.length_a   1.000
_cell.length_b   1.000
_cell.length_c   1.000
_cell.angle_alpha   90.00
_cell.angle_beta   90.00
_cell.angle_gamma   90.00
#
_symmetry.space_group_name_H-M   'P 1'
#
loop_
_entity.id
_entity.type
_entity.pdbx_description
1 polymer ?
#
loop_
_entity_poly.entity_id
_entity_poly.type
_entity_poly.pdbx_seq_one_letter_code
_entity_poly.pdbx_strand_id
1 'polypeptide(L)'
;MGFLDNLTEIATDLAQSGAAASKHLAETGIATSKRLAEIAKLKTSNLAEEGNMKKAYAELGRLYYAEHGNTPEGAYAAACERITISRELIQANNDRIAELKSAAEAEGEIIVDADFQDIPEETVPTEETVPTEEAAPAEEAAPAEETAPAEEAAPAEEAAPAEEIKAEV
;
A
#
# COMPACT_ATOMS: atom_id res chain seq x y z
N MET A 1 24.18 -60.10 23.09
CA MET A 1 23.31 -59.90 21.91
C MET A 1 22.97 -58.41 21.67
N GLY A 2 22.85 -57.53 22.67
CA GLY A 2 22.22 -56.21 22.50
C GLY A 2 22.96 -55.03 21.84
N PHE A 3 24.10 -55.19 21.14
CA PHE A 3 24.74 -54.04 20.46
C PHE A 3 24.16 -53.80 19.05
N LEU A 4 23.91 -54.87 18.30
CA LEU A 4 23.38 -54.79 16.93
C LEU A 4 21.89 -54.41 16.93
N ASP A 5 21.14 -54.84 17.94
CA ASP A 5 19.72 -54.47 18.10
C ASP A 5 19.57 -52.96 18.34
N ASN A 6 20.39 -52.38 19.21
CA ASN A 6 20.42 -50.94 19.48
C ASN A 6 20.80 -50.11 18.24
N LEU A 7 21.77 -50.58 17.45
CA LEU A 7 22.16 -49.89 16.20
C LEU A 7 21.01 -49.89 15.17
N THR A 8 20.24 -50.97 15.11
CA THR A 8 19.10 -51.10 14.19
C THR A 8 17.93 -50.20 14.60
N GLU A 9 17.68 -50.07 15.90
CA GLU A 9 16.69 -49.15 16.48
C GLU A 9 17.03 -47.69 16.19
N ILE A 10 18.27 -47.27 16.44
CA ILE A 10 18.76 -45.92 16.13
C ILE A 10 18.63 -45.60 14.63
N ALA A 11 18.99 -46.54 13.76
CA ALA A 11 18.87 -46.35 12.32
C ALA A 11 17.41 -46.18 11.88
N THR A 12 16.48 -46.90 12.52
CA THR A 12 15.04 -46.82 12.24
C THR A 12 14.45 -45.50 12.71
N ASP A 13 14.79 -45.06 13.92
CA ASP A 13 14.34 -43.78 14.47
C ASP A 13 14.87 -42.60 13.65
N LEU A 14 16.13 -42.66 13.22
CA LEU A 14 16.72 -41.63 12.36
C LEU A 14 16.02 -41.55 11.00
N ALA A 15 15.70 -42.70 10.39
CA ALA A 15 14.96 -42.75 9.13
C ALA A 15 13.53 -42.21 9.27
N GLN A 16 12.82 -42.57 10.35
CA GLN A 16 11.47 -42.07 10.63
C GLN A 16 11.46 -40.58 10.95
N SER A 17 12.43 -40.11 11.73
CA SER A 17 12.60 -38.69 12.05
C SER A 17 12.90 -37.85 10.80
N GLY A 18 13.79 -38.34 9.94
CA GLY A 18 14.09 -37.70 8.65
C GLY A 18 12.87 -37.66 7.71
N ALA A 19 12.07 -38.73 7.68
CA ALA A 19 10.82 -38.77 6.91
C ALA A 19 9.76 -37.79 7.46
N ALA A 20 9.65 -37.65 8.77
CA ALA A 20 8.72 -36.71 9.40
C ALA A 20 9.15 -35.24 9.17
N ALA A 21 10.44 -34.94 9.33
CA ALA A 21 10.99 -33.60 9.10
C ALA A 21 10.83 -33.16 7.64
N SER A 22 11.12 -34.05 6.69
CA SER A 22 10.97 -33.76 5.25
C SER A 22 9.50 -33.55 4.85
N LYS A 23 8.58 -34.37 5.36
CA LYS A 23 7.13 -34.17 5.15
C LYS A 23 6.67 -32.84 5.73
N HIS A 24 7.05 -32.50 6.95
CA HIS A 24 6.69 -31.24 7.59
C HIS A 24 7.25 -30.02 6.83
N LEU A 25 8.50 -30.11 6.36
CA LEU A 25 9.12 -29.08 5.53
C LEU A 25 8.35 -28.90 4.21
N ALA A 26 8.00 -29.99 3.52
CA ALA A 26 7.22 -29.95 2.30
C ALA A 26 5.83 -29.35 2.51
N GLU A 27 5.12 -29.76 3.57
CA GLU A 27 3.80 -29.22 3.93
C GLU A 27 3.88 -27.72 4.27
N THR A 28 4.91 -27.30 5.01
CA THR A 28 5.16 -25.88 5.33
C THR A 28 5.49 -25.07 4.08
N GLY A 29 6.29 -25.63 3.16
CA GLY A 29 6.58 -24.99 1.87
C GLY A 29 5.33 -24.82 1.00
N ILE A 30 4.46 -25.84 0.97
CA ILE A 30 3.17 -25.77 0.26
C ILE A 30 2.24 -24.73 0.93
N ALA A 31 2.17 -24.69 2.26
CA ALA A 31 1.34 -23.72 2.96
C ALA A 31 1.83 -22.28 2.73
N THR A 32 3.14 -22.07 2.76
CA THR A 32 3.76 -20.75 2.52
C THR A 32 3.54 -20.29 1.10
N SER A 33 3.70 -21.16 0.11
CA SER A 33 3.44 -20.81 -1.30
C SER A 33 1.97 -20.46 -1.55
N LYS A 34 1.01 -21.17 -0.93
CA LYS A 34 -0.42 -20.81 -0.99
C LYS A 34 -0.69 -19.43 -0.40
N ARG A 35 -0.12 -19.13 0.78
CA ARG A 35 -0.26 -17.81 1.41
C ARG A 35 0.33 -16.70 0.54
N LEU A 36 1.51 -16.92 -0.05
CA LEU A 36 2.12 -15.94 -0.96
C LEU A 36 1.27 -15.70 -2.21
N ALA A 37 0.71 -16.76 -2.80
CA ALA A 37 -0.19 -16.63 -3.93
C ALA A 37 -1.47 -15.85 -3.56
N GLU A 38 -2.03 -16.10 -2.38
CA GLU A 38 -3.19 -15.36 -1.88
C GLU A 38 -2.85 -13.89 -1.59
N ILE A 39 -1.71 -13.59 -0.97
CA ILE A 39 -1.23 -12.22 -0.75
C ILE A 39 -1.06 -11.50 -2.09
N ALA A 40 -0.43 -12.13 -3.08
CA ALA A 40 -0.26 -11.54 -4.41
C ALA A 40 -1.62 -11.24 -5.06
N LYS A 41 -2.57 -12.19 -4.99
CA LYS A 41 -3.94 -11.99 -5.48
C LYS A 41 -4.62 -10.81 -4.78
N LEU A 42 -4.53 -10.73 -3.44
CA LEU A 42 -5.13 -9.65 -2.66
C LEU A 42 -4.50 -8.29 -3.00
N LYS A 43 -3.18 -8.21 -3.15
CA LYS A 43 -2.50 -6.97 -3.55
C LYS A 43 -2.96 -6.48 -4.93
N THR A 44 -3.10 -7.39 -5.90
CA THR A 44 -3.65 -7.04 -7.21
C THR A 44 -5.11 -6.57 -7.12
N SER A 45 -5.92 -7.23 -6.29
CA SER A 45 -7.30 -6.81 -6.04
C SER A 45 -7.37 -5.42 -5.42
N ASN A 46 -6.53 -5.13 -4.43
CA ASN A 46 -6.48 -3.82 -3.78
C ASN A 46 -6.15 -2.71 -4.79
N LEU A 47 -5.18 -2.94 -5.70
CA LEU A 47 -4.85 -1.95 -6.73
C LEU A 47 -6.04 -1.66 -7.67
N ALA A 48 -6.80 -2.69 -8.04
CA ALA A 48 -8.01 -2.51 -8.83
C ALA A 48 -9.07 -1.69 -8.06
N GLU A 49 -9.27 -1.99 -6.77
CA GLU A 49 -10.21 -1.24 -5.93
C GLU A 49 -9.76 0.19 -5.65
N GLU A 50 -8.46 0.47 -5.52
CA GLU A 50 -7.94 1.84 -5.45
C GLU A 50 -8.28 2.63 -6.71
N GLY A 51 -8.21 2.01 -7.89
CA GLY A 51 -8.67 2.60 -9.14
C GLY A 51 -10.17 2.89 -9.15
N ASN A 52 -10.98 1.95 -8.66
CA ASN A 52 -12.43 2.16 -8.51
C ASN A 52 -12.75 3.30 -7.54
N MET A 53 -12.04 3.36 -6.41
CA MET A 53 -12.20 4.40 -5.39
C MET A 53 -11.86 5.79 -5.94
N LYS A 54 -10.75 5.93 -6.69
CA LYS A 54 -10.38 7.19 -7.34
C LYS A 54 -11.47 7.67 -8.30
N LYS A 55 -12.03 6.77 -9.11
CA LYS A 55 -13.14 7.08 -10.03
C LYS A 55 -14.39 7.52 -9.28
N ALA A 56 -14.76 6.82 -8.21
CA ALA A 56 -15.91 7.19 -7.39
C ALA A 56 -15.75 8.58 -6.74
N TYR A 57 -14.55 8.93 -6.27
CA TYR A 57 -14.28 10.29 -5.76
C TYR A 57 -14.38 11.36 -6.85
N ALA A 58 -13.85 11.10 -8.05
CA ALA A 58 -13.97 12.03 -9.17
C ALA A 58 -15.43 12.24 -9.58
N GLU A 59 -16.21 11.15 -9.68
CA GLU A 59 -17.65 11.21 -9.97
C GLU A 59 -18.42 11.98 -8.90
N LEU A 60 -18.15 11.72 -7.61
CA LEU A 60 -18.75 12.45 -6.50
C LEU A 60 -18.47 13.95 -6.59
N GLY A 61 -17.21 14.33 -6.84
CA GLY A 61 -16.82 15.73 -7.00
C GLY A 61 -17.50 16.40 -8.20
N ARG A 62 -17.62 15.66 -9.32
CA ARG A 62 -18.31 16.14 -10.52
C ARG A 62 -19.80 16.37 -10.26
N LEU A 63 -20.49 15.43 -9.59
CA LEU A 63 -21.89 15.55 -9.21
C LEU A 63 -22.11 16.71 -8.24
N TYR A 64 -21.27 16.81 -7.21
CA TYR A 64 -21.32 17.93 -6.26
C TYR A 64 -21.17 19.27 -6.97
N TYR A 65 -20.15 19.41 -7.83
CA TYR A 65 -19.95 20.66 -8.58
C TYR A 65 -21.12 20.96 -9.52
N ALA A 66 -21.70 19.95 -10.17
CA ALA A 66 -22.84 20.16 -11.08
C ALA A 66 -24.06 20.72 -10.35
N GLU A 67 -24.32 20.28 -9.12
CA GLU A 67 -25.47 20.71 -8.34
C GLU A 67 -25.21 21.96 -7.48
N HIS A 68 -23.99 22.09 -6.92
CA HIS A 68 -23.66 23.06 -5.87
C HIS A 68 -22.48 23.97 -6.25
N GLY A 69 -21.86 23.80 -7.42
CA GLY A 69 -20.63 24.49 -7.80
C GLY A 69 -20.77 26.01 -7.96
N ASN A 70 -21.99 26.52 -8.14
CA ASN A 70 -22.27 27.97 -8.22
C ASN A 70 -22.51 28.61 -6.84
N THR A 71 -22.80 27.81 -5.82
CA THR A 71 -22.97 28.26 -4.42
C THR A 71 -22.27 27.30 -3.46
N PRO A 72 -20.94 27.12 -3.58
CA PRO A 72 -20.22 26.18 -2.74
C PRO A 72 -19.97 26.81 -1.36
N GLU A 73 -20.32 26.10 -0.30
CA GLU A 73 -20.10 26.55 1.08
C GLU A 73 -18.92 25.83 1.76
N GLY A 74 -18.38 26.46 2.81
CA GLY A 74 -17.37 25.86 3.66
C GLY A 74 -16.10 25.43 2.91
N ALA A 75 -15.65 24.20 3.18
CA ALA A 75 -14.39 23.67 2.66
C ALA A 75 -14.36 23.49 1.12
N TYR A 76 -15.51 23.49 0.46
CA TYR A 76 -15.61 23.22 -0.98
C TYR A 76 -15.44 24.47 -1.86
N ALA A 77 -15.60 25.67 -1.30
CA ALA A 77 -15.60 26.92 -2.06
C ALA A 77 -14.35 27.09 -2.93
N ALA A 78 -13.16 26.93 -2.33
CA ALA A 78 -11.90 27.07 -3.04
C ALA A 78 -11.67 25.97 -4.10
N ALA A 79 -12.23 24.77 -3.92
CA ALA A 79 -12.12 23.69 -4.90
C ALA A 79 -13.03 23.98 -6.11
N CYS A 80 -14.27 24.39 -5.85
CA CYS A 80 -15.21 24.79 -6.90
C CYS A 80 -14.69 25.99 -7.69
N GLU A 81 -14.17 27.04 -7.04
CA GLU A 81 -13.60 28.20 -7.74
C GLU A 81 -12.47 27.80 -8.69
N ARG A 82 -11.56 26.91 -8.26
CA ARG A 82 -10.49 26.38 -9.14
C ARG A 82 -11.06 25.64 -10.35
N ILE A 83 -12.08 24.80 -10.15
CA ILE A 83 -12.75 24.09 -11.26
C ILE A 83 -13.37 25.10 -12.23
N THR A 84 -14.02 26.15 -11.73
CA THR A 84 -14.59 27.21 -12.57
C THR A 84 -13.53 27.90 -13.41
N ILE A 85 -12.45 28.37 -12.78
CA ILE A 85 -11.33 29.03 -13.46
C ILE A 85 -10.72 28.11 -14.53
N SER A 86 -10.47 26.84 -14.21
CA SER A 86 -9.94 25.88 -15.18
C SER A 86 -10.89 25.68 -16.37
N ARG A 87 -12.20 25.62 -16.14
CA ARG A 87 -13.19 25.49 -17.23
C ARG A 87 -13.23 26.73 -18.12
N GLU A 88 -13.15 27.93 -17.54
CA GLU A 88 -13.08 29.17 -18.31
C GLU A 88 -11.80 29.25 -19.14
N LEU A 89 -10.66 28.86 -18.58
CA LEU A 89 -9.39 28.79 -19.32
C LEU A 89 -9.42 27.75 -20.45
N ILE A 90 -10.00 26.58 -20.22
CA ILE A 90 -10.19 25.56 -21.27
C ILE A 90 -11.06 26.12 -22.39
N GLN A 91 -12.16 26.80 -22.05
CA GLN A 91 -13.03 27.42 -23.06
C GLN A 91 -12.28 28.50 -23.85
N ALA A 92 -11.57 29.41 -23.18
CA ALA A 92 -10.78 30.44 -23.83
C ALA A 92 -9.69 29.85 -24.75
N ASN A 93 -9.03 28.77 -24.32
CA ASN A 93 -8.05 28.06 -25.14
C ASN A 93 -8.71 27.42 -26.37
N ASN A 94 -9.87 26.77 -26.21
CA ASN A 94 -10.62 26.19 -27.31
C ASN A 94 -11.07 27.25 -28.33
N ASP A 95 -11.55 28.40 -27.85
CA ASP A 95 -11.93 29.53 -28.71
C ASP A 95 -10.72 30.05 -29.50
N ARG A 96 -9.56 30.17 -28.84
CA ARG A 96 -8.32 30.59 -29.50
C ARG A 96 -7.84 29.57 -30.53
N ILE A 97 -7.93 28.27 -30.21
CA ILE A 97 -7.61 27.19 -31.13
C ILE A 97 -8.52 27.26 -32.36
N ALA A 98 -9.82 27.50 -32.18
CA ALA A 98 -10.76 27.66 -33.29
C ALA A 98 -10.41 28.87 -34.17
N GLU A 99 -10.09 30.01 -33.57
CA GLU A 99 -9.66 31.21 -34.29
C GLU A 99 -8.40 30.95 -35.12
N LEU A 100 -7.40 30.29 -34.54
CA LEU A 100 -6.15 29.95 -35.23
C LEU A 100 -6.39 29.00 -36.42
N LYS A 101 -7.29 28.03 -36.27
CA LYS A 101 -7.68 27.13 -37.38
C LYS A 101 -8.37 27.89 -38.50
N SER A 102 -9.34 28.74 -38.16
CA SER A 102 -10.03 29.56 -39.17
C SER A 102 -9.08 30.52 -39.89
N ALA A 103 -8.09 31.08 -39.18
CA ALA A 103 -7.05 31.91 -39.79
C ALA A 103 -6.16 31.10 -40.75
N ALA A 104 -5.70 29.92 -40.34
CA ALA A 104 -4.91 29.02 -41.20
C ALA A 104 -5.69 28.61 -42.46
N GLU A 105 -6.98 28.25 -42.32
CA GLU A 105 -7.84 27.90 -43.46
C GLU A 105 -7.98 29.07 -44.45
N ALA A 106 -8.12 30.31 -43.95
CA ALA A 106 -8.17 31.50 -44.79
C ALA A 106 -6.84 31.77 -45.53
N GLU A 107 -5.72 31.34 -44.95
CA GLU A 107 -4.37 31.39 -45.55
C GLU A 107 -4.07 30.17 -46.44
N GLY A 108 -5.00 29.22 -46.56
CA GLY A 108 -4.85 28.00 -47.37
C GLY A 108 -4.03 26.90 -46.69
N GLU A 109 -3.74 27.03 -45.40
CA GLU A 109 -3.10 26.01 -44.57
C GLU A 109 -4.16 25.17 -43.85
N ILE A 110 -4.00 23.83 -43.87
CA ILE A 110 -4.92 22.91 -43.19
C ILE A 110 -4.23 22.39 -41.94
N ILE A 111 -4.73 22.79 -40.77
CA ILE A 111 -4.30 22.26 -39.48
C ILE A 111 -5.17 21.06 -39.14
N VAL A 112 -4.60 19.85 -39.15
CA VAL A 112 -5.28 18.63 -38.71
C VAL A 112 -5.10 18.48 -37.21
N ASP A 113 -6.18 18.55 -36.44
CA ASP A 113 -6.13 18.19 -35.03
C ASP A 113 -5.95 16.69 -34.86
N ALA A 114 -5.05 16.30 -33.97
CA ALA A 114 -5.27 15.05 -33.26
C ALA A 114 -6.42 15.30 -32.28
N ASP A 115 -7.54 14.60 -32.43
CA ASP A 115 -8.70 14.70 -31.55
C ASP A 115 -8.33 14.25 -30.11
N PHE A 116 -7.69 15.13 -29.36
CA PHE A 116 -7.41 14.97 -27.93
C PHE A 116 -8.68 15.08 -27.06
N GLN A 117 -9.84 15.29 -27.68
CA GLN A 117 -11.16 15.29 -27.01
C GLN A 117 -11.61 13.89 -26.57
N ASP A 118 -11.00 12.84 -27.14
CA ASP A 118 -11.32 11.43 -26.86
C ASP A 118 -10.25 10.74 -26.00
N ILE A 119 -9.39 11.51 -25.31
CA ILE A 119 -8.58 10.93 -24.23
C ILE A 119 -9.58 10.62 -23.11
N PRO A 120 -9.85 9.34 -22.79
CA PRO A 120 -10.65 9.02 -21.62
C PRO A 120 -9.95 9.67 -20.44
N GLU A 121 -10.67 10.53 -19.70
CA GLU A 121 -10.22 11.28 -18.52
C GLU A 121 -9.16 10.46 -17.75
N GLU A 122 -7.89 10.66 -18.11
CA GLU A 122 -6.83 9.74 -17.73
C GLU A 122 -6.57 10.03 -16.26
N THR A 123 -6.91 9.05 -15.42
CA THR A 123 -6.69 9.10 -13.99
C THR A 123 -5.28 9.60 -13.74
N VAL A 124 -5.16 10.74 -13.04
CA VAL A 124 -3.89 11.38 -12.69
C VAL A 124 -2.80 10.34 -12.40
N PRO A 125 -1.66 10.36 -13.14
CA PRO A 125 -0.56 9.47 -12.83
C PRO A 125 -0.15 9.76 -11.38
N THR A 126 -0.05 8.70 -10.60
CA THR A 126 0.23 8.77 -9.17
C THR A 126 1.72 9.07 -9.07
N GLU A 127 2.10 10.34 -8.98
CA GLU A 127 3.46 10.71 -8.61
C GLU A 127 3.66 10.47 -7.11
N GLU A 128 4.86 9.97 -6.81
CA GLU A 128 5.50 9.91 -5.48
C GLU A 128 5.17 8.72 -4.57
N THR A 129 5.56 7.51 -5.00
CA THR A 129 6.17 6.57 -4.06
C THR A 129 7.69 6.69 -4.17
N VAL A 130 8.30 7.42 -3.23
CA VAL A 130 9.73 7.32 -2.96
C VAL A 130 10.14 5.85 -2.87
N PRO A 131 11.19 5.39 -3.58
CA PRO A 131 11.66 4.03 -3.42
C PRO A 131 12.23 3.90 -2.01
N THR A 132 11.56 3.15 -1.16
CA THR A 132 12.18 2.63 0.06
C THR A 132 13.37 1.79 -0.37
N GLU A 133 14.55 2.35 -0.18
CA GLU A 133 15.83 1.67 -0.23
C GLU A 133 15.78 0.53 0.81
N GLU A 134 15.28 -0.64 0.42
CA GLU A 134 15.40 -1.86 1.21
C GLU A 134 16.84 -2.33 1.06
N ALA A 135 17.61 -2.06 2.13
CA ALA A 135 19.00 -2.40 2.28
C ALA A 135 19.30 -3.86 1.92
N ALA A 136 20.50 -4.03 1.36
CA ALA A 136 21.15 -5.28 0.96
C ALA A 136 21.02 -6.44 1.98
N PRO A 137 21.13 -7.70 1.52
CA PRO A 137 20.96 -8.89 2.36
C PRO A 137 22.12 -8.98 3.36
N ALA A 138 21.82 -8.96 4.66
CA ALA A 138 22.80 -9.23 5.69
C ALA A 138 23.17 -10.72 5.66
N GLU A 139 24.47 -10.96 5.48
CA GLU A 139 25.13 -12.26 5.53
C GLU A 139 24.77 -13.06 6.78
N GLU A 140 24.53 -14.34 6.54
CA GLU A 140 24.46 -15.41 7.53
C GLU A 140 25.84 -15.60 8.17
N ALA A 141 26.02 -15.09 9.40
CA ALA A 141 27.12 -15.47 10.28
C ALA A 141 26.58 -16.34 11.42
N ALA A 142 27.06 -17.59 11.45
CA ALA A 142 26.76 -18.63 12.42
C ALA A 142 27.42 -18.35 13.82
N PRO A 143 27.13 -19.16 14.86
CA PRO A 143 26.95 -18.75 16.26
C PRO A 143 28.18 -18.94 17.18
N ALA A 144 28.22 -18.17 18.28
CA ALA A 144 28.95 -18.36 19.54
C ALA A 144 28.49 -17.20 20.47
N GLU A 145 28.37 -17.25 21.79
CA GLU A 145 28.90 -18.11 22.83
C GLU A 145 28.10 -17.78 24.12
N GLU A 146 27.86 -18.80 24.94
CA GLU A 146 27.91 -18.79 26.40
C GLU A 146 27.30 -17.59 27.19
N THR A 147 26.14 -17.82 27.83
CA THR A 147 25.76 -17.06 29.04
C THR A 147 25.54 -18.02 30.20
N ALA A 148 26.47 -17.97 31.17
CA ALA A 148 26.28 -18.52 32.51
C ALA A 148 25.33 -17.61 33.32
N PRO A 149 24.47 -18.15 34.20
CA PRO A 149 23.52 -17.36 34.99
C PRO A 149 24.05 -17.12 36.41
N ALA A 150 24.06 -15.87 36.90
CA ALA A 150 24.15 -15.58 38.33
C ALA A 150 23.77 -14.12 38.67
N GLU A 151 23.34 -13.96 39.92
CA GLU A 151 22.96 -12.75 40.68
C GLU A 151 21.52 -12.25 40.46
N GLU A 152 20.52 -12.84 41.14
CA GLU A 152 20.25 -12.74 42.60
C GLU A 152 19.89 -11.31 43.02
N ALA A 153 18.63 -10.93 42.78
CA ALA A 153 18.01 -9.78 43.42
C ALA A 153 17.15 -10.30 44.59
N ALA A 154 17.64 -10.11 45.83
CA ALA A 154 16.83 -10.27 47.03
C ALA A 154 15.96 -9.01 47.27
N PRO A 155 14.75 -9.16 47.86
CA PRO A 155 13.74 -8.12 47.97
C PRO A 155 13.79 -7.37 49.31
N ALA A 156 13.49 -6.07 49.29
CA ALA A 156 13.07 -5.24 50.42
C ALA A 156 12.40 -4.00 49.79
N GLU A 157 11.31 -3.41 50.26
CA GLU A 157 10.69 -3.44 51.57
C GLU A 157 9.23 -2.97 51.40
N GLU A 158 8.42 -3.43 52.34
CA GLU A 158 6.97 -3.35 52.45
C GLU A 158 6.49 -2.00 53.02
N ALA A 159 5.21 -1.68 52.73
CA ALA A 159 4.29 -0.84 53.51
C ALA A 159 4.50 0.70 53.52
N ALA A 160 3.48 1.58 53.49
CA ALA A 160 2.03 1.55 53.26
C ALA A 160 1.55 3.04 53.17
N PRO A 161 0.27 3.45 53.32
CA PRO A 161 -0.47 4.21 52.31
C PRO A 161 -1.03 5.58 52.79
N ALA A 162 -1.90 6.19 51.95
CA ALA A 162 -2.89 7.25 52.22
C ALA A 162 -2.44 8.72 52.06
N GLU A 163 -3.06 9.46 51.14
CA GLU A 163 -4.24 10.29 51.46
C GLU A 163 -4.87 10.90 50.20
N GLU A 164 -6.18 10.75 50.11
CA GLU A 164 -7.09 11.38 49.16
C GLU A 164 -7.49 12.75 49.74
N ILE A 165 -7.29 13.85 49.00
CA ILE A 165 -8.00 15.10 49.27
C ILE A 165 -8.46 15.73 47.96
N LYS A 166 -9.79 15.68 47.80
CA LYS A 166 -10.59 16.44 46.82
C LYS A 166 -10.38 17.94 47.02
N ALA A 167 -10.26 18.68 45.92
CA ALA A 167 -10.69 20.07 45.85
C ALA A 167 -11.10 20.40 44.41
N GLU A 168 -12.40 20.35 44.16
CA GLU A 168 -13.09 21.05 43.09
C GLU A 168 -13.88 22.16 43.77
N VAL A 169 -13.52 23.42 43.52
CA VAL A 169 -14.39 24.61 43.38
C VAL A 169 -13.63 25.63 42.53
#